data_AF-A0A7S3SMD7-F1
#
_entry.id   AF-A0A7S3SMD7-F1
#
_cell.length_a   1.000
_cell.length_b   1.000
_cell.length_c   1.000
_cell.angle_alpha   90.00
_cell.angle_beta   90.00
_cell.angle_gamma   90.00
#
_symmetry.space_group_name_H-M   'P 1'
#
loop_
_entity.id
_entity.type
_entity.pdbx_description
1 polymer ?
#
loop_
_entity_poly.entity_id
_entity_poly.type
_entity_poly.pdbx_seq_one_letter_code
_entity_poly.pdbx_strand_id
1 'polypeptide(L)'
;PSAAAAASLLAAGAAVALTASSLRNKSCTSMASGHDRRTFRGKLHAHSFGKYRIRKTKARRMRKIRDGEIDLENVPQHGQPEPEHVWDMDNVLQNRLFYIPTFARDAYAAVHEDFLEVQRTEWKSL
;
A
#
# COMPACT_ATOMS: atom_id res chain seq x y z
N PRO A 1 17.52 19.07 48.63
CA PRO A 1 18.04 19.26 47.25
C PRO A 1 17.05 20.16 46.50
N SER A 2 17.49 21.35 46.07
CA SER A 2 16.56 22.37 45.56
C SER A 2 15.89 21.92 44.26
N ALA A 3 14.60 22.21 44.11
CA ALA A 3 13.81 21.86 42.92
C ALA A 3 14.44 22.37 41.61
N ALA A 4 15.21 23.47 41.69
CA ALA A 4 15.97 24.04 40.59
C ALA A 4 17.10 23.11 40.09
N ALA A 5 17.75 22.36 40.98
CA ALA A 5 18.80 21.40 40.61
C ALA A 5 18.23 20.13 39.97
N ALA A 6 17.01 19.73 40.36
CA ALA A 6 16.30 18.61 39.73
C ALA A 6 15.81 19.00 38.32
N ALA A 7 15.27 20.22 38.16
CA ALA A 7 14.81 20.72 36.87
C ALA A 7 15.96 20.91 35.85
N SER A 8 17.14 21.36 36.29
CA SER A 8 18.30 21.52 35.42
C SER A 8 18.88 20.18 34.95
N LEU A 9 18.88 19.15 35.81
CA LEU A 9 19.28 17.79 35.42
C LEU A 9 18.29 17.15 34.44
N LEU A 10 16.99 17.39 34.62
CA LEU A 10 15.95 16.87 33.73
C LEU A 10 15.98 17.57 32.36
N ALA A 11 16.19 18.89 32.34
CA ALA A 11 16.36 19.67 31.11
C ALA A 11 17.65 19.28 30.36
N ALA A 12 18.76 19.08 31.08
CA ALA A 12 20.02 18.60 30.50
C ALA A 12 19.87 17.17 29.95
N GLY A 13 19.19 16.28 30.68
CA GLY A 13 18.89 14.91 30.24
C GLY A 13 18.04 14.87 28.97
N ALA A 14 17.02 15.73 28.88
CA ALA A 14 16.16 15.84 27.70
C ALA A 14 16.93 16.39 26.48
N ALA A 15 17.82 17.38 26.68
CA ALA A 15 18.66 17.92 25.61
C ALA A 15 19.68 16.87 25.10
N VAL A 16 20.25 16.06 25.99
CA VAL A 16 21.13 14.95 25.62
C VAL A 16 20.37 13.84 24.88
N ALA A 17 19.14 13.51 25.29
CA ALA A 17 18.32 12.53 24.59
C ALA A 17 17.91 12.97 23.16
N LEU A 18 17.61 14.27 22.99
CA LEU A 18 17.28 14.86 21.68
C LEU A 18 18.50 14.96 20.76
N THR A 19 19.67 15.27 21.30
CA THR A 19 20.92 15.27 20.52
C THR A 19 21.39 13.85 20.22
N ALA A 20 21.27 12.89 21.14
CA ALA A 20 21.59 11.48 20.91
C ALA A 20 20.68 10.81 19.87
N SER A 21 19.39 11.14 19.85
CA SER A 21 18.47 10.66 18.81
C SER A 21 18.75 11.29 17.43
N SER A 22 19.19 12.55 17.39
CA SER A 22 19.68 13.22 16.18
C SER A 22 21.02 12.65 15.67
N LEU A 23 21.93 12.29 16.59
CA LEU A 23 23.24 11.69 16.30
C LEU A 23 23.15 10.26 15.79
N ARG A 24 22.15 9.47 16.20
CA ARG A 24 21.89 8.14 15.61
C ARG A 24 21.64 8.19 14.10
N ASN A 25 21.09 9.30 13.59
CA ASN A 25 20.93 9.54 12.15
C ASN A 25 22.17 10.12 11.45
N LYS A 26 23.18 10.57 12.22
CA LYS A 26 24.42 11.20 11.72
C LYS A 26 25.69 10.42 12.08
N SER A 27 25.60 9.13 12.39
CA SER A 27 26.79 8.28 12.51
C SER A 27 27.48 8.19 11.15
N CYS A 28 28.50 9.02 10.98
CA CYS A 28 29.37 9.12 9.81
C CYS A 28 30.66 8.29 9.97
N THR A 29 30.67 7.26 10.83
CA THR A 29 31.89 6.48 11.16
C THR A 29 32.06 5.20 10.36
N SER A 30 31.25 4.93 9.34
CA SER A 30 31.58 3.88 8.38
C SER A 30 31.53 4.41 6.94
N MET A 31 32.68 4.42 6.28
CA MET A 31 32.79 4.57 4.83
C MET A 31 32.00 3.47 4.07
N ALA A 32 31.57 2.41 4.76
CA ALA A 32 30.66 1.39 4.25
C ALA A 32 29.17 1.81 4.23
N SER A 33 28.77 2.88 4.95
CA SER A 33 27.36 3.28 5.08
C SER A 33 26.72 3.77 3.76
N GLY A 34 27.54 4.21 2.79
CA GLY A 34 27.08 4.64 1.47
C GLY A 34 26.63 3.49 0.57
N HIS A 35 27.06 2.25 0.83
CA HIS A 35 26.70 1.08 0.01
C HIS A 35 25.62 0.21 0.68
N ASP A 36 25.28 0.48 1.94
CA ASP A 36 24.27 -0.30 2.65
C ASP A 36 22.87 -0.02 2.10
N ARG A 37 22.34 -0.99 1.34
CA ARG A 37 20.99 -0.96 0.76
C ARG A 37 19.88 -0.97 1.81
N ARG A 38 20.20 -1.11 3.10
CA ARG A 38 19.26 -0.97 4.22
C ARG A 38 19.18 0.44 4.80
N THR A 39 19.83 1.42 4.18
CA THR A 39 19.74 2.85 4.57
C THR A 39 19.24 3.74 3.43
N PHE A 40 18.76 4.94 3.75
CA PHE A 40 18.38 5.93 2.72
C PHE A 40 19.57 6.28 1.82
N ARG A 41 20.75 6.50 2.42
CA ARG A 41 21.99 6.83 1.70
C ARG A 41 22.42 5.71 0.76
N GLY A 42 22.40 4.45 1.18
CA GLY A 42 22.76 3.35 0.28
C GLY A 42 21.70 3.02 -0.77
N LYS A 43 20.42 3.27 -0.50
CA LYS A 43 19.40 3.29 -1.55
C LYS A 43 19.60 4.45 -2.54
N LEU A 44 20.03 5.62 -2.06
CA LEU A 44 20.37 6.78 -2.90
C LEU A 44 21.54 6.44 -3.84
N HIS A 45 22.63 5.94 -3.28
CA HIS A 45 23.83 5.51 -4.01
C HIS A 45 23.54 4.39 -5.01
N ALA A 46 22.77 3.38 -4.63
CA ALA A 46 22.41 2.27 -5.53
C ALA A 46 21.27 2.62 -6.51
N HIS A 47 20.90 3.90 -6.64
CA HIS A 47 19.81 4.42 -7.48
C HIS A 47 18.47 3.68 -7.35
N SER A 48 18.22 3.01 -6.22
CA SER A 48 17.07 2.12 -6.04
C SER A 48 16.07 2.69 -5.04
N PHE A 49 14.78 2.47 -5.30
CA PHE A 49 13.71 2.76 -4.35
C PHE A 49 13.42 1.52 -3.49
N GLY A 50 12.86 1.72 -2.30
CA GLY A 50 12.48 0.63 -1.40
C GLY A 50 12.02 1.14 -0.04
N LYS A 51 11.96 0.24 0.96
CA LYS A 51 11.54 0.55 2.33
C LYS A 51 12.21 1.80 2.91
N TYR A 52 13.52 1.95 2.66
CA TYR A 52 14.33 3.05 3.20
C TYR A 52 14.42 4.27 2.28
N ARG A 53 13.93 4.19 1.02
CA ARG A 53 13.82 5.31 0.07
C ARG A 53 12.51 5.16 -0.70
N ILE A 54 11.43 5.61 -0.08
CA ILE A 54 10.08 5.49 -0.63
C ILE A 54 9.85 6.60 -1.68
N ARG A 55 9.13 6.29 -2.75
CA ARG A 55 8.72 7.32 -3.73
C ARG A 55 7.73 8.30 -3.11
N LYS A 56 7.78 9.58 -3.52
CA LYS A 56 6.91 10.64 -2.98
C LYS A 56 5.41 10.29 -3.06
N THR A 57 4.97 9.66 -4.15
CA THR A 57 3.57 9.23 -4.33
C THR A 57 3.13 8.21 -3.28
N LYS A 58 3.93 7.17 -3.07
CA LYS A 58 3.69 6.15 -2.04
C LYS A 58 3.75 6.74 -0.63
N ALA A 59 4.69 7.64 -0.35
CA ALA A 59 4.77 8.33 0.93
C ALA A 59 3.53 9.20 1.20
N ARG A 60 3.03 9.92 0.20
CA ARG A 60 1.77 10.70 0.30
C ARG A 60 0.58 9.80 0.57
N ARG A 61 0.45 8.67 -0.14
CA ARG A 61 -0.63 7.69 0.10
C ARG A 61 -0.59 7.12 1.52
N MET A 62 0.58 6.69 1.98
CA MET A 62 0.75 6.18 3.35
C MET A 62 0.39 7.23 4.41
N ARG A 63 0.75 8.50 4.17
CA ARG A 63 0.36 9.60 5.05
C ARG A 63 -1.16 9.76 5.11
N LYS A 64 -1.84 9.79 3.96
CA LYS A 64 -3.30 9.88 3.90
C LYS A 64 -4.00 8.70 4.60
N ILE A 65 -3.48 7.49 4.46
CA ILE A 65 -4.00 6.30 5.18
C ILE A 65 -3.84 6.49 6.69
N ARG A 66 -2.64 6.90 7.14
CA ARG A 66 -2.38 7.14 8.57
C ARG A 66 -3.24 8.26 9.15
N ASP A 67 -3.45 9.31 8.36
CA ASP A 67 -4.24 10.48 8.75
C ASP A 67 -5.76 10.21 8.59
N GLY A 68 -6.17 8.99 8.17
CA GLY A 68 -7.57 8.56 8.08
C GLY A 68 -8.35 9.14 6.91
N GLU A 69 -7.68 9.86 5.99
CA GLU A 69 -8.32 10.51 4.83
C GLU A 69 -8.69 9.54 3.71
N ILE A 70 -8.15 8.31 3.73
CA ILE A 70 -8.48 7.27 2.76
C ILE A 70 -9.34 6.24 3.46
N ASP A 71 -10.58 6.13 3.00
CA ASP A 71 -11.44 5.01 3.31
C ASP A 71 -10.83 3.74 2.70
N LEU A 72 -10.37 2.84 3.58
CA LEU A 72 -9.71 1.59 3.21
C LEU A 72 -10.71 0.57 2.67
N GLU A 73 -12.00 0.72 2.99
CA GLU A 73 -13.08 -0.15 2.51
C GLU A 73 -13.50 0.24 1.08
N ASN A 74 -13.46 1.53 0.77
CA ASN A 74 -13.79 2.07 -0.56
C ASN A 74 -12.57 2.52 -1.36
N VAL A 75 -11.45 1.78 -1.30
CA VAL A 75 -10.31 2.07 -2.18
C VAL A 75 -10.70 1.70 -3.61
N PRO A 76 -10.74 2.66 -4.56
CA PRO A 76 -11.03 2.33 -5.96
C PRO A 76 -9.96 1.36 -6.44
N GLN A 77 -10.37 0.11 -6.71
CA GLN A 77 -9.51 -0.89 -7.30
C GLN A 77 -9.16 -0.42 -8.71
N HIS A 78 -7.90 -0.07 -8.92
CA HIS A 78 -7.40 0.24 -10.26
C HIS A 78 -7.04 -1.07 -10.96
N GLY A 79 -7.95 -1.58 -11.79
CA GLY A 79 -7.77 -2.83 -12.53
C GLY A 79 -9.10 -3.55 -12.77
N GLN A 80 -9.04 -4.77 -13.31
CA GLN A 80 -10.16 -5.71 -13.14
C GLN A 80 -10.30 -6.03 -11.65
N PRO A 81 -11.52 -6.14 -11.12
CA PRO A 81 -11.71 -6.63 -9.76
C PRO A 81 -10.97 -7.97 -9.61
N GLU A 82 -10.34 -8.17 -8.46
CA GLU A 82 -9.74 -9.49 -8.18
C GLU A 82 -10.88 -10.51 -8.24
N PRO A 83 -10.80 -11.52 -9.12
CA PRO A 83 -11.85 -12.50 -9.24
C PRO A 83 -11.93 -13.24 -7.91
N GLU A 84 -13.14 -13.42 -7.38
CA GLU A 84 -13.34 -14.22 -6.18
C GLU A 84 -12.86 -15.67 -6.41
N HIS A 85 -12.99 -16.14 -7.65
CA HIS A 85 -12.62 -17.49 -8.05
C HIS A 85 -11.92 -17.51 -9.41
N VAL A 86 -11.00 -18.46 -9.60
CA VAL A 86 -10.24 -18.61 -10.86
C VAL A 86 -11.16 -18.95 -12.06
N TRP A 87 -12.33 -19.50 -11.78
CA TRP A 87 -13.36 -19.84 -12.78
C TRP A 87 -14.40 -18.74 -13.00
N ASP A 88 -14.15 -17.53 -12.50
CA ASP A 88 -15.04 -16.40 -12.74
C ASP A 88 -15.00 -15.99 -14.22
N MET A 89 -16.03 -16.40 -14.95
CA MET A 89 -16.09 -16.29 -16.41
C MET A 89 -16.16 -14.84 -16.87
N ASP A 90 -16.76 -13.96 -16.08
CA ASP A 90 -16.80 -12.52 -16.37
C ASP A 90 -15.40 -11.95 -16.48
N ASN A 91 -14.49 -12.39 -15.60
CA ASN A 91 -13.11 -11.94 -15.64
C ASN A 91 -12.37 -12.52 -16.86
N VAL A 92 -12.57 -13.80 -17.18
CA VAL A 92 -11.99 -14.46 -18.37
C VAL A 92 -12.45 -13.77 -19.66
N LEU A 93 -13.73 -13.41 -19.75
CA LEU A 93 -14.34 -12.80 -20.92
C LEU A 93 -13.90 -11.35 -21.12
N GLN A 94 -13.78 -10.58 -20.03
CA GLN A 94 -13.37 -9.18 -20.07
C GLN A 94 -11.85 -8.99 -20.17
N ASN A 95 -11.06 -10.02 -19.88
CA ASN A 95 -9.60 -9.94 -19.90
C ASN A 95 -9.08 -9.75 -21.33
N ARG A 96 -8.35 -8.65 -21.54
CA ARG A 96 -7.76 -8.29 -22.84
C ARG A 96 -6.62 -9.21 -23.29
N LEU A 97 -6.07 -10.02 -22.39
CA LEU A 97 -5.02 -11.00 -22.71
C LEU A 97 -5.56 -12.19 -23.52
N PHE A 98 -6.84 -12.53 -23.36
CA PHE A 98 -7.48 -13.61 -24.10
C PHE A 98 -8.26 -13.04 -25.28
N TYR A 99 -7.88 -13.44 -26.50
CA TYR A 99 -8.70 -13.14 -27.66
C TYR A 99 -9.90 -14.07 -27.67
N ILE A 100 -11.07 -13.50 -27.39
CA ILE A 100 -12.36 -14.19 -27.46
C ILE A 100 -13.18 -13.43 -28.51
N PRO A 101 -13.67 -14.11 -29.56
CA PRO A 101 -14.53 -13.48 -30.56
C PRO A 101 -15.76 -12.84 -29.93
N THR A 102 -16.17 -11.68 -30.45
CA THR A 102 -17.33 -10.92 -29.93
C THR A 102 -18.60 -11.76 -29.88
N PHE A 103 -18.90 -12.54 -30.93
CA PHE A 103 -20.09 -13.40 -30.95
C PHE A 103 -20.12 -14.42 -29.79
N ALA A 104 -18.97 -14.91 -29.34
CA ALA A 104 -18.88 -15.86 -28.24
C ALA A 104 -19.11 -15.18 -26.89
N ARG A 105 -18.66 -13.93 -26.75
CA ARG A 105 -18.94 -13.09 -25.57
C ARG A 105 -20.43 -12.77 -25.48
N ASP A 106 -21.03 -12.37 -26.60
CA ASP A 106 -22.44 -11.97 -26.65
C ASP A 106 -23.36 -13.18 -26.39
N ALA A 107 -23.03 -14.35 -26.95
CA ALA A 107 -23.77 -15.58 -26.70
C ALA A 107 -23.68 -16.01 -25.22
N TYR A 108 -22.50 -15.91 -24.60
CA TYR A 108 -22.35 -16.22 -23.18
C TYR A 108 -23.16 -15.26 -22.30
N ALA A 109 -23.09 -13.94 -22.59
CA ALA A 109 -23.82 -12.93 -21.83
C ALA A 109 -25.34 -13.17 -21.88
N ALA A 110 -25.89 -13.54 -23.03
CA ALA A 110 -27.31 -13.87 -23.18
C ALA A 110 -27.71 -15.09 -22.32
N VAL A 111 -26.94 -16.19 -22.41
CA VAL A 111 -27.21 -17.42 -21.62
C VAL A 111 -27.07 -17.16 -20.12
N HIS A 112 -26.12 -16.31 -19.73
CA HIS A 112 -25.90 -15.98 -18.32
C HIS A 112 -27.05 -15.13 -17.75
N GLU A 113 -27.56 -14.13 -18.48
CA GLU A 113 -28.74 -13.38 -18.05
C GLU A 113 -29.99 -14.27 -17.96
N ASP A 114 -30.23 -15.14 -18.95
CA ASP A 114 -31.36 -16.09 -18.90
C ASP A 114 -31.28 -16.97 -17.64
N PHE A 115 -30.09 -17.47 -17.31
CA PHE A 115 -29.86 -18.25 -16.09
C PHE A 115 -30.15 -17.44 -14.82
N LEU A 116 -29.69 -16.19 -14.76
CA LEU A 116 -29.96 -15.30 -13.63
C LEU A 116 -31.45 -14.96 -13.50
N GLU A 117 -32.17 -14.78 -14.61
CA GLU A 117 -33.62 -14.56 -14.60
C GLU A 117 -34.36 -15.77 -14.04
N VAL A 118 -33.99 -16.99 -14.44
CA VAL A 118 -34.55 -18.22 -13.85
C VAL A 118 -34.31 -18.24 -12.34
N GLN A 119 -33.06 -18.02 -11.88
CA GLN A 119 -32.78 -17.98 -10.44
C GLN A 119 -33.54 -16.88 -9.70
N ARG A 120 -33.69 -15.68 -10.29
CA ARG A 120 -34.48 -14.58 -9.70
C ARG A 120 -35.96 -14.95 -9.57
N THR A 121 -36.51 -15.71 -10.52
CA THR A 121 -37.91 -16.16 -10.44
C THR A 121 -38.12 -17.27 -9.41
N GLU A 122 -37.20 -18.25 -9.33
CA GLU A 122 -37.19 -19.29 -8.29
C GLU A 122 -37.00 -18.72 -6.88
N TRP A 123 -36.16 -17.69 -6.74
CA TRP A 123 -35.96 -17.04 -5.45
C TRP A 123 -37.20 -16.28 -4.98
N LYS A 124 -37.97 -15.68 -5.91
CA LYS A 124 -39.21 -14.95 -5.59
C LYS A 124 -40.38 -15.88 -5.25
N SER A 125 -40.30 -17.16 -5.60
CA SER A 125 -41.33 -18.15 -5.31
C SER A 125 -41.12 -18.88 -3.97
N LEU A 126 -39.97 -18.67 -3.33
CA LEU A 126 -39.66 -19.05 -1.94
C LEU A 126 -40.08 -17.95 -0.96
#